data_AF-A0A929D8J8-F1
#
_entry.id   AF-A0A929D8J8-F1
#
_cell.length_a   1.000
_cell.length_b   1.000
_cell.length_c   1.000
_cell.angle_alpha   90.00
_cell.angle_beta   90.00
_cell.angle_gamma   90.00
#
_symmetry.space_group_name_H-M   'P 1'
#
loop_
_entity.id
_entity.type
_entity.pdbx_description
1 polymer ?
#
loop_
_entity_poly.entity_id
_entity_poly.type
_entity_poly.pdbx_seq_one_letter_code
_entity_poly.pdbx_strand_id
1 'polypeptide(L)'
;MARAVLAVDMLRGFLEEGHPLFCGARARRIIPHVQDMFKAELERGSHIICACDRHTPNDPEFEQFPPHCIDGTEEAEIVPELADYPETTVAKQHFSAFSGTTLDQLLQQLRVDTLVVCGVCTDICVLHTVADARERGYIVEVPGNCVASFDEKNHDFALGHMEKVLGATITSESVRPPTPEWDIPDSWLSGDTADVYFLRTVDVLKKEGINPVVTMEVFPQRDGILCGIEEVKALLSRVLPDKGAEVWALEEGQPIAKKEIALRITAPYQSFGIYETCYLGILAHCSGWASAARECVHAARGVPVLSFGARHVHPSTVAVMEYSATVGGCSGCASTEGARLAGKGPVGTIPHALIIIMGSTTAATLAFDRAMSPELPRIALVDTFEDEVRESVAVAKAMEGRLFAVRLDTPSERGRVTADLVKEVRAWLDLEGFKDIRIAVSGGLDPDRIRYFLEAGAPVDLFAVGSYISDARPLDFTADLHEVDGRPIAKRGRMPGVTPGPKLRRIL
;
A
#
# COMPACT_ATOMS: atom_id res chain seq x y z
N MET A 1 21.74 18.57 -17.30
CA MET A 1 22.14 17.22 -16.87
C MET A 1 21.60 16.28 -17.93
N ALA A 2 22.48 15.57 -18.62
CA ALA A 2 22.09 14.60 -19.64
C ALA A 2 21.67 13.31 -18.93
N ARG A 3 20.48 12.84 -19.27
CA ARG A 3 19.81 11.73 -18.59
C ARG A 3 19.78 10.52 -19.50
N ALA A 4 19.87 9.33 -18.92
CA ALA A 4 19.51 8.10 -19.61
C ALA A 4 18.64 7.23 -18.72
N VAL A 5 17.67 6.57 -19.33
CA VAL A 5 16.93 5.48 -18.72
C VAL A 5 17.67 4.19 -19.02
N LEU A 6 17.94 3.41 -17.98
CA LEU A 6 18.54 2.09 -18.06
C LEU A 6 17.50 1.05 -17.64
N ALA A 7 16.92 0.38 -18.62
CA ALA A 7 15.95 -0.69 -18.41
C ALA A 7 16.66 -2.04 -18.33
N VAL A 8 16.60 -2.68 -17.16
CA VAL A 8 17.32 -3.91 -16.85
C VAL A 8 16.39 -5.10 -16.99
N ASP A 9 16.73 -5.99 -17.92
CA ASP A 9 16.12 -7.32 -18.10
C ASP A 9 14.61 -7.31 -18.32
N MET A 10 14.07 -6.30 -19.02
CA MET A 10 12.67 -6.27 -19.47
C MET A 10 12.43 -7.25 -20.64
N LEU A 11 12.82 -8.52 -20.45
CA LEU A 11 12.85 -9.58 -21.44
C LEU A 11 11.68 -10.53 -21.28
N ARG A 12 11.29 -11.18 -22.39
CA ARG A 12 10.25 -12.22 -22.40
C ARG A 12 10.53 -13.33 -21.38
N GLY A 13 11.79 -13.78 -21.28
CA GLY A 13 12.22 -14.84 -20.35
C GLY A 13 11.91 -14.57 -18.87
N PHE A 14 11.80 -13.30 -18.48
CA PHE A 14 11.47 -12.89 -17.10
C PHE A 14 10.02 -12.43 -16.93
N LEU A 15 9.31 -12.09 -18.02
CA LEU A 15 8.04 -11.37 -17.99
C LEU A 15 6.87 -12.09 -18.68
N GLU A 16 7.11 -13.21 -19.35
CA GLU A 16 6.08 -14.08 -19.94
C GLU A 16 6.01 -15.41 -19.18
N GLU A 17 4.79 -15.86 -18.91
CA GLU A 17 4.53 -17.11 -18.18
C GLU A 17 4.97 -18.32 -19.02
N GLY A 18 5.62 -19.30 -18.37
CA GLY A 18 6.12 -20.51 -19.02
C GLY A 18 7.63 -20.55 -19.23
N HIS A 19 8.33 -19.41 -19.08
CA HIS A 19 9.79 -19.38 -19.10
C HIS A 19 10.41 -19.75 -17.74
N PRO A 20 11.65 -20.28 -17.71
CA PRO A 20 12.26 -20.84 -16.51
C PRO A 20 12.44 -19.85 -15.35
N LEU A 21 12.63 -18.58 -15.65
CA LEU A 21 12.83 -17.51 -14.67
C LEU A 21 11.73 -16.45 -14.70
N PHE A 22 10.50 -16.83 -15.05
CA PHE A 22 9.37 -15.91 -14.98
C PHE A 22 9.21 -15.31 -13.58
N CYS A 23 9.33 -13.98 -13.47
CA CYS A 23 9.31 -13.23 -12.21
C CYS A 23 7.91 -13.04 -11.60
N GLY A 24 6.89 -13.72 -12.17
CA GLY A 24 5.53 -13.70 -11.70
C GLY A 24 4.67 -12.56 -12.28
N ALA A 25 3.36 -12.75 -12.20
CA ALA A 25 2.38 -11.81 -12.76
C ALA A 25 2.44 -10.39 -12.17
N ARG A 26 3.06 -10.21 -11.01
CA ARG A 26 3.30 -8.88 -10.42
C ARG A 26 4.39 -8.12 -11.18
N ALA A 27 5.50 -8.77 -11.54
CA ALA A 27 6.57 -8.14 -12.29
C ALA A 27 6.07 -7.64 -13.65
N ARG A 28 5.22 -8.42 -14.32
CA ARG A 28 4.57 -7.99 -15.57
C ARG A 28 3.71 -6.73 -15.44
N ARG A 29 3.17 -6.41 -14.25
CA ARG A 29 2.33 -5.21 -14.05
C ARG A 29 3.12 -3.90 -14.07
N ILE A 30 4.45 -3.93 -14.05
CA ILE A 30 5.25 -2.70 -14.14
C ILE A 30 5.33 -2.17 -15.58
N ILE A 31 5.01 -2.98 -16.60
CA ILE A 31 5.18 -2.62 -18.02
C ILE A 31 4.48 -1.29 -18.38
N PRO A 32 3.21 -1.04 -18.01
CA PRO A 32 2.57 0.24 -18.32
C PRO A 32 3.28 1.43 -17.66
N HIS A 33 3.76 1.27 -16.42
CA HIS A 33 4.51 2.32 -15.72
C HIS A 33 5.85 2.60 -16.39
N VAL A 34 6.55 1.55 -16.83
CA VAL A 34 7.79 1.68 -17.60
C VAL A 34 7.53 2.38 -18.93
N GLN A 35 6.44 2.07 -19.64
CA GLN A 35 6.06 2.76 -20.88
C GLN A 35 5.82 4.26 -20.65
N ASP A 36 5.07 4.62 -19.62
CA ASP A 36 4.77 6.02 -19.34
C ASP A 36 6.03 6.80 -18.92
N MET A 37 6.90 6.16 -18.15
CA MET A 37 8.20 6.71 -17.78
C MET A 37 9.13 6.86 -19.00
N PHE A 38 9.16 5.89 -19.92
CA PHE A 38 9.90 6.03 -21.18
C PHE A 38 9.40 7.21 -22.02
N LYS A 39 8.08 7.37 -22.19
CA LYS A 39 7.51 8.53 -22.91
C LYS A 39 7.93 9.84 -22.26
N ALA A 40 7.80 9.94 -20.94
CA ALA A 40 8.14 11.15 -20.19
C ALA A 40 9.63 11.49 -20.27
N GLU A 41 10.52 10.50 -20.24
CA GLU A 41 11.96 10.71 -20.35
C GLU A 41 12.39 11.00 -21.80
N LEU A 42 11.75 10.40 -22.81
CA LEU A 42 11.95 10.77 -24.21
C LEU A 42 11.55 12.23 -24.49
N GLU A 43 10.42 12.70 -23.92
CA GLU A 43 10.00 14.11 -23.99
C GLU A 43 11.01 15.06 -23.35
N ARG A 44 11.78 14.58 -22.36
CA ARG A 44 12.87 15.31 -21.70
C ARG A 44 14.20 15.23 -22.46
N GLY A 45 14.26 14.48 -23.56
CA GLY A 45 15.47 14.26 -24.35
C GLY A 45 16.45 13.28 -23.70
N SER A 46 15.97 12.40 -22.82
CA SER A 46 16.76 11.32 -22.23
C SER A 46 16.96 10.17 -23.22
N HIS A 47 18.10 9.49 -23.12
CA HIS A 47 18.37 8.28 -23.90
C HIS A 47 17.74 7.05 -23.28
N ILE A 48 17.08 6.19 -24.06
CA ILE A 48 16.55 4.91 -23.56
C ILE A 48 17.49 3.76 -23.94
N ILE A 49 18.08 3.10 -22.93
CA ILE A 49 19.02 1.99 -23.08
C ILE A 49 18.48 0.76 -22.37
N CYS A 50 18.43 -0.38 -23.07
CA CYS A 50 18.07 -1.66 -22.44
C CYS A 50 19.31 -2.50 -22.19
N ALA A 51 19.55 -2.85 -20.93
CA ALA A 51 20.53 -3.87 -20.56
C ALA A 51 19.83 -5.22 -20.49
N CYS A 52 20.25 -6.15 -21.35
CA CYS A 52 19.55 -7.41 -21.58
C CYS A 52 20.48 -8.59 -21.26
N ASP A 53 20.06 -9.47 -20.35
CA ASP A 53 20.66 -10.78 -20.22
C ASP A 53 20.69 -11.54 -21.54
N ARG A 54 21.87 -12.05 -21.87
CA ARG A 54 22.16 -12.74 -23.12
C ARG A 54 23.28 -13.74 -22.90
N HIS A 55 22.88 -14.99 -22.72
CA HIS A 55 23.79 -16.07 -22.38
C HIS A 55 24.17 -16.92 -23.59
N THR A 56 25.35 -17.53 -23.52
CA THR A 56 25.69 -18.62 -24.45
C THR A 56 25.07 -19.93 -23.95
N PRO A 57 24.83 -20.95 -24.80
CA PRO A 57 24.22 -22.21 -24.36
C PRO A 57 24.97 -22.96 -23.24
N ASN A 58 26.26 -22.66 -23.02
CA ASN A 58 27.10 -23.28 -22.00
C ASN A 58 27.58 -22.25 -20.95
N ASP A 59 26.77 -21.23 -20.68
CA ASP A 59 27.11 -20.20 -19.71
C ASP A 59 27.30 -20.82 -18.31
N PRO A 60 28.41 -20.53 -17.60
CA PRO A 60 28.62 -21.03 -16.25
C PRO A 60 27.52 -20.66 -15.25
N GLU A 61 26.79 -19.56 -15.48
CA GLU A 61 25.68 -19.17 -14.60
C GLU A 61 24.57 -20.24 -14.53
N PHE A 62 24.49 -21.11 -15.54
CA PHE A 62 23.52 -22.20 -15.58
C PHE A 62 23.79 -23.32 -14.54
N GLU A 63 24.92 -23.28 -13.83
CA GLU A 63 25.14 -24.11 -12.64
C GLU A 63 24.27 -23.65 -11.44
N GLN A 64 23.94 -22.36 -11.38
CA GLN A 64 23.16 -21.75 -10.31
C GLN A 64 21.69 -21.55 -10.69
N PHE A 65 21.43 -21.15 -11.94
CA PHE A 65 20.08 -20.88 -12.46
C PHE A 65 19.74 -21.84 -13.61
N PRO A 66 18.45 -22.14 -13.86
CA PRO A 66 18.08 -22.84 -15.08
C PRO A 66 18.56 -22.04 -16.32
N PRO A 67 18.86 -22.71 -17.45
CA PRO A 67 19.15 -22.03 -18.70
C PRO A 67 18.04 -21.04 -19.06
N HIS A 68 18.41 -19.81 -19.36
CA HIS A 68 17.49 -18.70 -19.62
C HIS A 68 18.16 -17.67 -20.53
N CYS A 69 17.35 -16.88 -21.24
CA CYS A 69 17.81 -15.74 -22.07
C CYS A 69 19.01 -16.09 -22.98
N ILE A 70 19.00 -17.30 -23.56
CA ILE A 70 20.07 -17.77 -24.45
C ILE A 70 20.02 -16.94 -25.73
N ASP A 71 21.19 -16.48 -26.21
CA ASP A 71 21.28 -15.65 -27.41
C ASP A 71 20.63 -16.32 -28.62
N GLY A 72 19.81 -15.55 -29.33
CA GLY A 72 19.02 -16.03 -30.48
C GLY A 72 17.71 -16.74 -30.13
N THR A 73 17.35 -16.87 -28.85
CA THR A 73 16.02 -17.35 -28.42
C THR A 73 15.06 -16.19 -28.16
N GLU A 74 13.75 -16.46 -28.21
CA GLU A 74 12.72 -15.46 -27.90
C GLU A 74 12.81 -14.97 -26.45
N GLU A 75 13.36 -15.77 -25.54
CA GLU A 75 13.54 -15.41 -24.13
C GLU A 75 14.44 -14.19 -23.96
N ALA A 76 15.43 -14.02 -24.84
CA ALA A 76 16.40 -12.93 -24.84
C ALA A 76 15.88 -11.66 -25.56
N GLU A 77 14.65 -11.68 -26.06
CA GLU A 77 14.02 -10.52 -26.68
C GLU A 77 13.31 -9.65 -25.63
N ILE A 78 13.34 -8.34 -25.84
CA ILE A 78 12.58 -7.38 -25.02
C ILE A 78 11.09 -7.67 -25.21
N VAL A 79 10.30 -7.51 -24.14
CA VAL A 79 8.85 -7.70 -24.23
C VAL A 79 8.25 -6.82 -25.34
N PRO A 80 7.31 -7.33 -26.16
CA PRO A 80 6.81 -6.60 -27.33
C PRO A 80 6.28 -5.20 -27.03
N GLU A 81 5.73 -4.98 -25.83
CA GLU A 81 5.19 -3.71 -25.38
C GLU A 81 6.26 -2.60 -25.25
N LEU A 82 7.54 -2.98 -25.10
CA LEU A 82 8.67 -2.08 -24.91
C LEU A 82 9.66 -2.09 -26.07
N ALA A 83 9.48 -2.96 -27.08
CA ALA A 83 10.48 -3.21 -28.12
C ALA A 83 10.83 -1.98 -28.98
N ASP A 84 9.90 -1.04 -29.15
CA ASP A 84 10.07 0.14 -30.03
C ASP A 84 10.72 1.36 -29.34
N TYR A 85 10.97 1.31 -28.03
CA TYR A 85 11.50 2.44 -27.26
C TYR A 85 13.04 2.56 -27.23
N PRO A 86 13.82 1.46 -27.09
CA PRO A 86 15.25 1.57 -26.86
C PRO A 86 16.00 2.08 -28.09
N GLU A 87 16.85 3.09 -27.89
CA GLU A 87 17.80 3.54 -28.92
C GLU A 87 18.95 2.55 -29.07
N THR A 88 19.33 1.89 -27.98
CA THR A 88 20.46 0.98 -27.92
C THR A 88 20.18 -0.14 -26.91
N THR A 89 20.61 -1.34 -27.26
CA THR A 89 20.62 -2.49 -26.35
C THR A 89 22.05 -2.84 -25.98
N VAL A 90 22.26 -3.20 -24.72
CA VAL A 90 23.55 -3.67 -24.19
C VAL A 90 23.34 -5.10 -23.70
N ALA A 91 24.03 -6.05 -24.32
CA ALA A 91 24.05 -7.43 -23.86
C ALA A 91 24.89 -7.54 -22.57
N LYS A 92 24.37 -8.26 -21.57
CA LYS A 92 25.08 -8.60 -20.33
C LYS A 92 24.95 -10.10 -20.03
N GLN A 93 25.88 -10.60 -19.21
CA GLN A 93 25.90 -12.00 -18.70
C GLN A 93 26.03 -12.04 -17.18
N HIS A 94 25.98 -10.87 -16.54
CA HIS A 94 26.21 -10.69 -15.12
C HIS A 94 25.10 -9.81 -14.56
N PHE A 95 24.88 -9.87 -13.25
CA PHE A 95 23.80 -9.10 -12.61
C PHE A 95 23.90 -7.59 -12.86
N SER A 96 25.11 -7.02 -12.74
CA SER A 96 25.32 -5.60 -13.05
C SER A 96 25.43 -5.37 -14.55
N ALA A 97 24.65 -4.43 -15.08
CA ALA A 97 24.71 -4.00 -16.46
C ALA A 97 26.06 -3.36 -16.86
N PHE A 98 26.93 -3.02 -15.91
CA PHE A 98 28.28 -2.49 -16.16
C PHE A 98 29.35 -3.58 -16.28
N SER A 99 29.10 -4.77 -15.74
CA SER A 99 30.10 -5.82 -15.65
C SER A 99 30.29 -6.53 -16.98
N GLY A 100 31.46 -6.37 -17.60
CA GLY A 100 31.80 -7.02 -18.87
C GLY A 100 31.09 -6.44 -20.10
N THR A 101 30.51 -5.24 -20.00
CA THR A 101 29.72 -4.62 -21.09
C THR A 101 30.34 -3.31 -21.58
N THR A 102 29.78 -2.77 -22.67
CA THR A 102 30.14 -1.44 -23.21
C THR A 102 29.31 -0.29 -22.62
N LEU A 103 28.49 -0.55 -21.59
CA LEU A 103 27.55 0.44 -21.04
C LEU A 103 28.26 1.71 -20.55
N ASP A 104 29.35 1.56 -19.78
CA ASP A 104 30.10 2.70 -19.23
C ASP A 104 30.65 3.61 -20.33
N GLN A 105 31.19 3.00 -21.40
CA GLN A 105 31.71 3.74 -22.56
C GLN A 105 30.59 4.49 -23.29
N LEU A 106 29.43 3.84 -23.46
CA LEU A 106 28.25 4.45 -24.08
C LEU A 106 27.76 5.65 -23.27
N LEU A 107 27.58 5.49 -21.95
CA LEU A 107 27.12 6.56 -21.06
C LEU A 107 28.09 7.75 -21.02
N GLN A 108 29.40 7.49 -21.06
CA GLN A 108 30.43 8.54 -21.16
C GLN A 108 30.38 9.28 -22.49
N GLN A 109 30.17 8.58 -23.61
CA GLN A 109 30.01 9.19 -24.93
C GLN A 109 28.77 10.09 -25.00
N LEU A 110 27.67 9.64 -24.40
CA LEU A 110 26.42 10.40 -24.27
C LEU A 110 26.49 11.51 -23.20
N ARG A 111 27.60 11.57 -22.44
CA ARG A 111 27.84 12.53 -21.35
C ARG A 111 26.75 12.50 -20.27
N VAL A 112 26.19 11.32 -20.01
CA VAL A 112 25.14 11.11 -19.02
C VAL A 112 25.70 11.33 -17.62
N ASP A 113 24.99 12.09 -16.80
CA ASP A 113 25.29 12.30 -15.38
C ASP A 113 24.20 11.75 -14.45
N THR A 114 22.97 11.58 -14.96
CA THR A 114 21.86 10.97 -14.22
C THR A 114 21.32 9.73 -14.93
N LEU A 115 21.20 8.64 -14.19
CA LEU A 115 20.58 7.38 -14.61
C LEU A 115 19.23 7.19 -13.93
N VAL A 116 18.19 6.93 -14.72
CA VAL A 116 16.90 6.44 -14.24
C VAL A 116 16.88 4.93 -14.46
N VAL A 117 16.93 4.13 -13.40
CA VAL A 117 17.03 2.67 -13.50
C VAL A 117 15.67 2.03 -13.25
N CYS A 118 15.21 1.19 -14.17
CA CYS A 118 14.00 0.39 -14.07
C CYS A 118 14.27 -1.06 -14.47
N GLY A 119 13.36 -2.00 -14.19
CA GLY A 119 13.57 -3.40 -14.57
C GLY A 119 13.01 -4.43 -13.61
N VAL A 120 13.35 -5.70 -13.86
CA VAL A 120 12.95 -6.82 -13.01
C VAL A 120 14.13 -7.38 -12.21
N CYS A 121 13.81 -8.19 -11.19
CA CYS A 121 14.75 -8.66 -10.18
C CYS A 121 15.35 -7.49 -9.39
N THR A 122 14.47 -6.72 -8.71
CA THR A 122 14.85 -5.53 -7.92
C THR A 122 16.03 -5.78 -6.98
N ASP A 123 16.07 -6.95 -6.34
CA ASP A 123 17.07 -7.39 -5.37
C ASP A 123 18.30 -8.08 -5.98
N ILE A 124 18.33 -8.24 -7.31
CA ILE A 124 19.44 -8.88 -8.04
C ILE A 124 19.97 -7.90 -9.10
N CYS A 125 19.54 -8.02 -10.36
CA CYS A 125 20.10 -7.27 -11.49
C CYS A 125 19.97 -5.75 -11.32
N VAL A 126 18.82 -5.27 -10.85
CA VAL A 126 18.61 -3.84 -10.59
C VAL A 126 19.49 -3.36 -9.45
N LEU A 127 19.52 -4.06 -8.31
CA LEU A 127 20.34 -3.70 -7.14
C LEU A 127 21.82 -3.63 -7.48
N HIS A 128 22.36 -4.65 -8.14
CA HIS A 128 23.77 -4.69 -8.52
C HIS A 128 24.11 -3.61 -9.55
N THR A 129 23.21 -3.35 -10.51
CA THR A 129 23.40 -2.25 -11.48
C THR A 129 23.37 -0.88 -10.81
N VAL A 130 22.46 -0.65 -9.86
CA VAL A 130 22.38 0.60 -9.09
C VAL A 130 23.62 0.80 -8.22
N ALA A 131 24.12 -0.26 -7.58
CA ALA A 131 25.35 -0.21 -6.80
C ALA A 131 26.54 0.22 -7.66
N ASP A 132 26.78 -0.46 -8.79
CA ASP A 132 27.86 -0.13 -9.72
C ASP A 132 27.73 1.30 -10.27
N ALA A 133 26.51 1.73 -10.63
CA ALA A 133 26.26 3.09 -11.09
C ALA A 133 26.65 4.14 -10.04
N ARG A 134 26.30 3.91 -8.77
CA ARG A 134 26.63 4.81 -7.67
C ARG A 134 28.13 4.82 -7.37
N GLU A 135 28.80 3.68 -7.40
CA GLU A 135 30.26 3.60 -7.26
C GLU A 135 31.02 4.35 -8.35
N ARG A 136 30.45 4.39 -9.57
CA ARG A 136 30.98 5.15 -10.71
C ARG A 136 30.64 6.65 -10.68
N GLY A 137 29.87 7.10 -9.68
CA GLY A 137 29.55 8.50 -9.45
C GLY A 137 28.33 9.03 -10.20
N TYR A 138 27.53 8.18 -10.83
CA TYR A 138 26.26 8.61 -11.44
C TYR A 138 25.25 9.03 -10.37
N ILE A 139 24.45 10.06 -10.68
CA ILE A 139 23.21 10.32 -9.93
C ILE A 139 22.21 9.25 -10.35
N VAL A 140 21.65 8.50 -9.41
CA VAL A 140 20.74 7.40 -9.73
C VAL A 140 19.36 7.68 -9.16
N GLU A 141 18.35 7.60 -10.02
CA GLU A 141 16.94 7.62 -9.69
C GLU A 141 16.35 6.24 -9.99
N VAL A 142 15.53 5.69 -9.08
CA VAL A 142 14.85 4.41 -9.27
C VAL A 142 13.36 4.60 -9.02
N PRO A 143 12.51 4.62 -10.07
CA PRO A 143 11.07 4.71 -9.90
C PRO A 143 10.52 3.40 -9.32
N GLY A 144 9.96 3.46 -8.11
CA GLY A 144 9.53 2.27 -7.36
C GLY A 144 8.48 1.41 -8.09
N ASN A 145 7.56 2.03 -8.84
CA ASN A 145 6.56 1.35 -9.68
C ASN A 145 7.12 0.78 -10.99
N CYS A 146 8.35 1.13 -11.35
CA CYS A 146 9.03 0.66 -12.56
C CYS A 146 10.04 -0.46 -12.24
N VAL A 147 10.06 -0.95 -11.01
CA VAL A 147 10.88 -2.10 -10.61
C VAL A 147 10.05 -3.17 -9.92
N ALA A 148 10.38 -4.44 -10.13
CA ALA A 148 9.75 -5.54 -9.43
C ALA A 148 10.69 -6.73 -9.23
N SER A 149 10.37 -7.58 -8.25
CA SER A 149 11.01 -8.88 -8.08
C SER A 149 9.97 -9.95 -7.81
N PHE A 150 10.38 -11.22 -7.90
CA PHE A 150 9.55 -12.39 -7.59
C PHE A 150 9.34 -12.57 -6.08
N ASP A 151 10.18 -11.97 -5.23
CA ASP A 151 10.03 -11.94 -3.77
C ASP A 151 9.82 -10.50 -3.27
N GLU A 152 8.69 -10.26 -2.59
CA GLU A 152 8.31 -8.93 -2.11
C GLU A 152 9.20 -8.43 -0.96
N LYS A 153 9.62 -9.33 -0.06
CA LYS A 153 10.44 -8.95 1.08
C LYS A 153 11.83 -8.52 0.61
N ASN A 154 12.39 -9.22 -0.37
CA ASN A 154 13.67 -8.86 -0.95
C ASN A 154 13.57 -7.59 -1.81
N HIS A 155 12.47 -7.41 -2.55
CA HIS A 155 12.19 -6.16 -3.27
C HIS A 155 12.22 -4.95 -2.32
N ASP A 156 11.49 -5.01 -1.21
CA ASP A 156 11.45 -3.93 -0.20
C ASP A 156 12.83 -3.69 0.44
N PHE A 157 13.56 -4.77 0.73
CA PHE A 157 14.93 -4.68 1.23
C PHE A 157 15.84 -3.95 0.24
N ALA A 158 15.77 -4.31 -1.04
CA ALA A 158 16.62 -3.76 -2.09
C ALA A 158 16.36 -2.27 -2.30
N LEU A 159 15.09 -1.85 -2.38
CA LEU A 159 14.73 -0.43 -2.44
C LEU A 159 15.27 0.35 -1.24
N GLY A 160 15.09 -0.19 -0.03
CA GLY A 160 15.62 0.42 1.19
C GLY A 160 17.15 0.49 1.22
N HIS A 161 17.82 -0.52 0.67
CA HIS A 161 19.28 -0.55 0.57
C HIS A 161 19.80 0.47 -0.45
N MET A 162 19.18 0.54 -1.64
CA MET A 162 19.49 1.54 -2.66
C MET A 162 19.35 2.97 -2.12
N GLU A 163 18.26 3.25 -1.41
CA GLU A 163 18.00 4.57 -0.83
C GLU A 163 18.99 4.92 0.29
N LYS A 164 19.05 4.07 1.31
CA LYS A 164 19.68 4.43 2.60
C LYS A 164 21.17 4.16 2.64
N VAL A 165 21.66 3.26 1.79
CA VAL A 165 23.07 2.84 1.76
C VAL A 165 23.77 3.33 0.51
N LEU A 166 23.20 3.08 -0.67
CA LEU A 166 23.83 3.45 -1.96
C LEU A 166 23.60 4.93 -2.34
N GLY A 167 22.63 5.59 -1.69
CA GLY A 167 22.29 6.99 -1.93
C GLY A 167 21.65 7.24 -3.30
N ALA A 168 20.94 6.24 -3.83
CA ALA A 168 20.04 6.42 -4.97
C ALA A 168 18.75 7.11 -4.49
N THR A 169 18.15 7.93 -5.34
CA THR A 169 16.83 8.50 -5.07
C THR A 169 15.77 7.50 -5.50
N ILE A 170 15.03 6.93 -4.55
CA ILE A 170 13.85 6.15 -4.90
C ILE A 170 12.72 7.14 -5.18
N THR A 171 12.36 7.29 -6.45
CA THR A 171 11.25 8.14 -6.82
C THR A 171 9.97 7.35 -6.57
N SER A 172 9.27 7.74 -5.51
CA SER A 172 7.93 7.21 -5.24
C SER A 172 6.96 7.84 -6.23
N GLU A 173 6.91 7.32 -7.43
CA GLU A 173 5.65 6.68 -7.72
C GLU A 173 5.87 5.21 -7.33
N SER A 174 5.65 4.86 -6.06
CA SER A 174 4.81 3.67 -5.91
C SER A 174 3.54 3.99 -6.70
N VAL A 175 2.73 3.03 -7.10
CA VAL A 175 1.32 3.36 -7.11
C VAL A 175 0.99 3.69 -5.64
N ARG A 176 1.28 4.93 -5.19
CA ARG A 176 0.42 5.58 -4.24
C ARG A 176 -0.91 5.44 -4.94
N PRO A 177 -1.89 4.73 -4.36
CA PRO A 177 -3.24 4.90 -4.86
C PRO A 177 -3.45 6.41 -5.01
N PRO A 178 -4.08 6.87 -6.11
CA PRO A 178 -4.26 8.29 -6.36
C PRO A 178 -4.60 8.97 -5.04
N THR A 179 -3.83 9.99 -4.65
CA THR A 179 -4.04 10.66 -3.36
C THR A 179 -5.53 10.94 -3.25
N PRO A 180 -6.21 10.42 -2.23
CA PRO A 180 -7.66 10.51 -2.19
C PRO A 180 -8.05 11.98 -2.29
N GLU A 181 -8.97 12.30 -3.19
CA GLU A 181 -9.59 13.62 -3.17
C GLU A 181 -10.52 13.67 -1.95
N TRP A 182 -10.12 14.47 -0.97
CA TRP A 182 -10.91 14.71 0.23
C TRP A 182 -11.85 15.89 -0.01
N ASP A 183 -13.14 15.59 -0.12
CA ASP A 183 -14.18 16.61 -0.10
C ASP A 183 -14.43 17.06 1.35
N ILE A 184 -14.16 18.33 1.64
CA ILE A 184 -14.30 18.89 2.99
C ILE A 184 -15.69 19.51 3.12
N PRO A 185 -16.59 18.95 3.95
CA PRO A 185 -17.95 19.44 4.05
C PRO A 185 -18.05 20.90 4.50
N ASP A 186 -19.02 21.64 3.96
CA ASP A 186 -19.28 23.03 4.35
C ASP A 186 -19.56 23.18 5.85
N SER A 187 -20.17 22.18 6.49
CA SER A 187 -20.43 22.16 7.94
C SER A 187 -19.16 22.06 8.79
N TRP A 188 -18.05 21.61 8.21
CA TRP A 188 -16.75 21.62 8.87
C TRP A 188 -16.11 22.99 8.70
N LEU A 189 -16.17 23.54 7.48
CA LEU A 189 -15.65 24.85 7.13
C LEU A 189 -16.35 26.01 7.86
N SER A 190 -17.65 25.89 8.14
CA SER A 190 -18.44 26.88 8.89
C SER A 190 -18.00 27.00 10.36
N GLY A 191 -17.35 25.98 10.90
CA GLY A 191 -17.03 25.87 12.33
C GLY A 191 -18.17 25.33 13.19
N ASP A 192 -19.28 24.86 12.61
CA ASP A 192 -20.41 24.30 13.37
C ASP A 192 -20.06 23.02 14.12
N THR A 193 -19.02 22.32 13.67
CA THR A 193 -18.45 21.13 14.32
C THR A 193 -17.42 21.46 15.40
N ALA A 194 -17.05 22.74 15.55
CA ALA A 194 -16.07 23.16 16.55
C ALA A 194 -16.69 23.21 17.95
N ASP A 195 -15.86 22.93 18.96
CA ASP A 195 -16.26 23.25 20.32
C ASP A 195 -16.47 24.77 20.46
N VAL A 196 -17.61 25.16 21.05
CA VAL A 196 -18.05 26.57 21.09
C VAL A 196 -17.04 27.53 21.73
N TYR A 197 -16.13 27.02 22.57
CA TYR A 197 -15.09 27.84 23.18
C TYR A 197 -14.05 28.32 22.17
N PHE A 198 -13.79 27.60 21.06
CA PHE A 198 -12.89 28.09 20.01
C PHE A 198 -13.49 29.28 19.27
N LEU A 199 -14.77 29.19 18.90
CA LEU A 199 -15.52 30.30 18.30
C LEU A 199 -15.49 31.54 19.20
N ARG A 200 -15.80 31.35 20.50
CA ARG A 200 -15.77 32.43 21.50
C ARG A 200 -14.36 33.01 21.68
N THR A 201 -13.32 32.18 21.67
CA THR A 201 -11.93 32.64 21.74
C THR A 201 -11.57 33.51 20.55
N VAL A 202 -11.92 33.10 19.32
CA VAL A 202 -11.68 33.91 18.12
C VAL A 202 -12.45 35.23 18.18
N ASP A 203 -13.70 35.23 18.66
CA ASP A 203 -14.47 36.46 18.83
C ASP A 203 -13.85 37.42 19.86
N VAL A 204 -13.34 36.91 20.97
CA VAL A 204 -12.61 37.71 21.96
C VAL A 204 -11.35 38.30 21.33
N LEU A 205 -10.53 37.48 20.67
CA LEU A 205 -9.30 37.93 20.01
C LEU A 205 -9.56 39.00 18.94
N LYS A 206 -10.64 38.86 18.16
CA LYS A 206 -11.09 39.88 17.20
C LYS A 206 -11.43 41.21 17.87
N LYS A 207 -12.18 41.17 18.98
CA LYS A 207 -12.58 42.38 19.73
C LYS A 207 -11.40 43.08 20.38
N GLU A 208 -10.41 42.32 20.83
CA GLU A 208 -9.15 42.86 21.38
C GLU A 208 -8.16 43.32 20.29
N GLY A 209 -8.45 43.06 19.00
CA GLY A 209 -7.54 43.39 17.90
C GLY A 209 -6.27 42.54 17.87
N ILE A 210 -6.32 41.30 18.38
CA ILE A 210 -5.19 40.39 18.55
C ILE A 210 -5.29 39.23 17.57
N ASN A 211 -4.35 39.09 16.63
CA ASN A 211 -4.26 37.94 15.72
C ASN A 211 -2.79 37.54 15.46
N PRO A 212 -2.09 36.99 16.46
CA PRO A 212 -0.68 36.66 16.33
C PRO A 212 -0.47 35.49 15.38
N VAL A 213 0.72 35.43 14.79
CA VAL A 213 1.20 34.21 14.15
C VAL A 213 1.66 33.26 15.25
N VAL A 214 1.10 32.06 15.29
CA VAL A 214 1.39 31.08 16.32
C VAL A 214 1.89 29.79 15.70
N THR A 215 2.71 29.05 16.44
CA THR A 215 3.09 27.68 16.08
C THR A 215 2.38 26.71 17.02
N MET A 216 1.51 25.89 16.45
CA MET A 216 0.80 24.80 17.10
C MET A 216 1.45 23.46 16.74
N GLU A 217 1.64 22.59 17.72
CA GLU A 217 2.14 21.22 17.52
C GLU A 217 1.10 20.20 17.97
N VAL A 218 0.87 19.18 17.14
CA VAL A 218 -0.10 18.11 17.37
C VAL A 218 0.62 16.78 17.51
N PHE A 219 0.32 16.02 18.56
CA PHE A 219 1.00 14.76 18.88
C PHE A 219 0.07 13.76 19.60
N PRO A 220 0.34 12.44 19.49
CA PRO A 220 -0.54 11.42 20.04
C PRO A 220 -0.22 11.11 21.51
N GLN A 221 -1.21 10.57 22.24
CA GLN A 221 -1.06 10.17 23.64
C GLN A 221 -0.42 8.78 23.86
N ARG A 222 -0.38 7.94 22.82
CA ARG A 222 0.23 6.60 22.78
C ARG A 222 0.86 6.36 21.41
N ASP A 223 1.56 5.25 21.27
CA ASP A 223 2.13 4.83 19.98
C ASP A 223 1.02 4.33 19.04
N GLY A 224 1.26 4.40 17.73
CA GLY A 224 0.33 3.92 16.71
C GLY A 224 0.81 4.12 15.28
N ILE A 225 -0.12 4.04 14.34
CA ILE A 225 0.06 4.37 12.92
C ILE A 225 -0.69 5.66 12.63
N LEU A 226 0.00 6.65 12.07
CA LEU A 226 -0.61 7.92 11.69
C LEU A 226 -1.51 7.73 10.46
N CYS A 227 -2.76 8.19 10.54
CA CYS A 227 -3.70 8.23 9.43
C CYS A 227 -4.66 9.41 9.57
N GLY A 228 -5.21 9.88 8.44
CA GLY A 228 -6.08 11.06 8.34
C GLY A 228 -5.32 12.35 8.02
N ILE A 229 -4.00 12.28 7.85
CA ILE A 229 -3.19 13.49 7.62
C ILE A 229 -3.44 14.10 6.23
N GLU A 230 -3.81 13.29 5.24
CA GLU A 230 -4.17 13.79 3.91
C GLU A 230 -5.51 14.55 3.93
N GLU A 231 -6.49 14.10 4.72
CA GLU A 231 -7.75 14.82 4.93
C GLU A 231 -7.51 16.13 5.68
N VAL A 232 -6.64 16.12 6.70
CA VAL A 232 -6.23 17.34 7.41
C VAL A 232 -5.51 18.33 6.47
N LYS A 233 -4.65 17.84 5.55
CA LYS A 233 -4.03 18.70 4.53
C LYS A 233 -5.08 19.36 3.64
N ALA A 234 -6.08 18.61 3.18
CA ALA A 234 -7.16 19.15 2.37
C ALA A 234 -7.97 20.22 3.13
N LEU A 235 -8.31 19.96 4.40
CA LEU A 235 -8.95 20.95 5.28
C LEU A 235 -8.09 22.22 5.43
N LEU A 236 -6.82 22.07 5.80
CA LEU A 236 -5.91 23.19 6.03
C LEU A 236 -5.67 24.03 4.77
N SER A 237 -5.58 23.39 3.60
CA SER A 237 -5.44 24.07 2.30
C SER A 237 -6.63 24.96 1.95
N ARG A 238 -7.82 24.68 2.54
CA ARG A 238 -9.04 25.46 2.30
C ARG A 238 -9.19 26.65 3.25
N VAL A 239 -8.58 26.60 4.43
CA VAL A 239 -8.85 27.55 5.52
C VAL A 239 -7.65 28.44 5.86
N LEU A 240 -6.43 28.00 5.56
CA LEU A 240 -5.22 28.79 5.80
C LEU A 240 -5.03 29.87 4.72
N PRO A 241 -4.43 31.02 5.08
CA PRO A 241 -4.12 32.06 4.11
C PRO A 241 -2.97 31.64 3.18
N ASP A 242 -3.00 32.11 1.93
CA ASP A 242 -1.95 31.85 0.90
C ASP A 242 -0.54 32.31 1.31
N LYS A 243 -0.44 33.26 2.23
CA LYS A 243 0.83 33.83 2.70
C LYS A 243 0.89 33.84 4.23
N GLY A 244 2.06 33.51 4.76
CA GLY A 244 2.31 33.53 6.20
C GLY A 244 1.75 32.31 6.94
N ALA A 245 1.38 31.26 6.21
CA ALA A 245 1.10 29.94 6.75
C ALA A 245 2.23 28.98 6.35
N GLU A 246 2.59 28.09 7.26
CA GLU A 246 3.56 27.02 7.06
C GLU A 246 3.06 25.79 7.80
N VAL A 247 2.96 24.66 7.10
CA VAL A 247 2.47 23.42 7.69
C VAL A 247 3.49 22.31 7.45
N TRP A 248 3.80 21.58 8.52
CA TRP A 248 4.65 20.41 8.48
C TRP A 248 3.90 19.21 9.03
N ALA A 249 4.07 18.05 8.41
CA ALA A 249 3.47 16.82 8.91
C ALA A 249 4.38 15.61 8.69
N LEU A 250 4.13 14.55 9.44
CA LEU A 250 4.59 13.22 9.09
C LEU A 250 3.79 12.69 7.90
N GLU A 251 4.34 11.71 7.20
CA GLU A 251 3.64 11.05 6.10
C GLU A 251 2.60 10.05 6.63
N GLU A 252 1.53 9.89 5.87
CA GLU A 252 0.48 8.94 6.20
C GLU A 252 1.00 7.50 6.23
N GLY A 253 0.47 6.68 7.15
CA GLY A 253 0.86 5.28 7.33
C GLY A 253 2.15 5.07 8.10
N GLN A 254 2.89 6.14 8.47
CA GLN A 254 4.10 6.01 9.26
C GLN A 254 3.79 5.63 10.72
N PRO A 255 4.64 4.80 11.36
CA PRO A 255 4.62 4.62 12.80
C PRO A 255 4.91 5.94 13.51
N ILE A 256 4.08 6.26 14.50
CA ILE A 256 4.20 7.46 15.32
C ILE A 256 4.29 7.08 16.80
N ALA A 257 5.29 7.63 17.49
CA ALA A 257 5.47 7.43 18.92
C ALA A 257 4.66 8.43 19.75
N LYS A 258 4.36 8.06 20.99
CA LYS A 258 3.77 8.95 21.99
C LYS A 258 4.56 10.27 22.06
N LYS A 259 3.85 11.39 21.95
CA LYS A 259 4.39 12.76 21.93
C LYS A 259 5.31 13.10 20.74
N GLU A 260 5.43 12.23 19.74
CA GLU A 260 6.06 12.60 18.47
C GLU A 260 5.15 13.57 17.71
N ILE A 261 5.73 14.62 17.14
CA ILE A 261 4.95 15.65 16.43
C ILE A 261 4.45 15.07 15.12
N ALA A 262 3.12 14.96 14.98
CA ALA A 262 2.43 14.49 13.78
C ALA A 262 2.19 15.62 12.78
N LEU A 263 1.85 16.79 13.30
CA LEU A 263 1.45 17.97 12.54
C LEU A 263 1.93 19.22 13.29
N ARG A 264 2.48 20.17 12.54
CA ARG A 264 2.82 21.51 13.01
C ARG A 264 2.20 22.54 12.09
N ILE A 265 1.50 23.50 12.66
CA ILE A 265 0.86 24.60 11.93
C ILE A 265 1.43 25.91 12.46
N THR A 266 2.06 26.69 11.59
CA THR A 266 2.48 28.07 11.88
C THR A 266 1.65 29.01 11.03
N ALA A 267 0.72 29.75 11.62
CA ALA A 267 -0.19 30.65 10.91
C ALA A 267 -0.85 31.67 11.88
N PRO A 268 -1.54 32.72 11.39
CA PRO A 268 -2.39 33.56 12.24
C PRO A 268 -3.45 32.72 12.96
N TYR A 269 -3.51 32.74 14.29
CA TYR A 269 -4.35 31.83 15.06
C TYR A 269 -5.83 31.85 14.65
N GLN A 270 -6.37 33.04 14.34
CA GLN A 270 -7.78 33.16 13.95
C GLN A 270 -8.13 32.47 12.61
N SER A 271 -7.14 32.10 11.80
CA SER A 271 -7.37 31.39 10.53
C SER A 271 -7.66 29.91 10.70
N PHE A 272 -7.19 29.29 11.79
CA PHE A 272 -7.28 27.83 11.94
C PHE A 272 -7.69 27.33 13.32
N GLY A 273 -7.67 28.18 14.36
CA GLY A 273 -7.96 27.75 15.74
C GLY A 273 -9.34 27.12 15.93
N ILE A 274 -10.33 27.48 15.10
CA ILE A 274 -11.68 26.88 15.16
C ILE A 274 -11.73 25.44 14.65
N TYR A 275 -10.75 25.01 13.85
CA TYR A 275 -10.74 23.68 13.25
C TYR A 275 -10.03 22.64 14.12
N GLU A 276 -9.62 22.99 15.34
CA GLU A 276 -8.96 22.07 16.27
C GLU A 276 -9.76 20.82 16.58
N THR A 277 -11.05 20.97 16.89
CA THR A 277 -11.95 19.82 17.08
C THR A 277 -11.99 18.92 15.84
N CYS A 278 -11.95 19.50 14.64
CA CYS A 278 -12.04 18.78 13.38
C CYS A 278 -10.76 17.99 13.06
N TYR A 279 -9.59 18.65 12.97
CA TYR A 279 -8.36 17.93 12.61
C TYR A 279 -7.91 16.95 13.71
N LEU A 280 -8.21 17.20 14.99
CA LEU A 280 -7.96 16.22 16.05
C LEU A 280 -8.88 15.00 15.92
N GLY A 281 -10.16 15.20 15.61
CA GLY A 281 -11.13 14.13 15.41
C GLY A 281 -10.76 13.21 14.24
N ILE A 282 -10.37 13.82 13.11
CA ILE A 282 -9.86 13.12 11.92
C ILE A 282 -8.66 12.24 12.30
N LEU A 283 -7.60 12.85 12.86
CA LEU A 283 -6.38 12.11 13.19
C LEU A 283 -6.64 11.01 14.21
N ALA A 284 -7.48 11.26 15.22
CA ALA A 284 -7.72 10.32 16.30
C ALA A 284 -8.43 9.05 15.83
N HIS A 285 -9.54 9.17 15.11
CA HIS A 285 -10.27 8.00 14.63
C HIS A 285 -9.50 7.25 13.55
N CYS A 286 -8.98 7.97 12.54
CA CYS A 286 -8.25 7.35 11.44
C CYS A 286 -7.02 6.60 11.93
N SER A 287 -6.21 7.22 12.80
CA SER A 287 -5.02 6.57 13.36
C SER A 287 -5.37 5.40 14.29
N GLY A 288 -6.52 5.46 14.98
CA GLY A 288 -7.04 4.35 15.78
C GLY A 288 -7.34 3.10 14.91
N TRP A 289 -8.12 3.29 13.85
CA TRP A 289 -8.46 2.23 12.90
C TRP A 289 -7.23 1.69 12.15
N ALA A 290 -6.34 2.57 11.69
CA ALA A 290 -5.11 2.18 11.01
C ALA A 290 -4.17 1.37 11.93
N SER A 291 -4.08 1.74 13.20
CA SER A 291 -3.29 0.99 14.19
C SER A 291 -3.84 -0.41 14.42
N ALA A 292 -5.16 -0.56 14.61
CA ALA A 292 -5.79 -1.87 14.80
C ALA A 292 -5.65 -2.77 13.57
N ALA A 293 -5.81 -2.20 12.36
CA ALA A 293 -5.55 -2.93 11.13
C ALA A 293 -4.09 -3.40 11.03
N ARG A 294 -3.12 -2.55 11.40
CA ARG A 294 -1.70 -2.90 11.41
C ARG A 294 -1.38 -4.04 12.37
N GLU A 295 -2.02 -4.08 13.53
CA GLU A 295 -1.89 -5.18 14.49
C GLU A 295 -2.37 -6.52 13.89
N CYS A 296 -3.52 -6.51 13.20
CA CYS A 296 -4.02 -7.69 12.49
C CYS A 296 -3.09 -8.13 11.36
N VAL A 297 -2.61 -7.20 10.54
CA VAL A 297 -1.68 -7.48 9.43
C VAL A 297 -0.36 -8.05 9.94
N HIS A 298 0.18 -7.49 11.02
CA HIS A 298 1.38 -8.01 11.66
C HIS A 298 1.16 -9.42 12.23
N ALA A 299 0.02 -9.64 12.89
CA ALA A 299 -0.36 -10.96 13.39
C ALA A 299 -0.51 -12.00 12.28
N ALA A 300 -0.91 -11.59 11.07
CA ALA A 300 -1.15 -12.46 9.93
C ALA A 300 0.13 -12.94 9.22
N ARG A 301 1.32 -12.39 9.56
CA ARG A 301 2.64 -12.84 9.07
C ARG A 301 2.72 -13.07 7.55
N GLY A 302 2.14 -12.16 6.77
CA GLY A 302 2.13 -12.21 5.30
C GLY A 302 0.84 -12.77 4.68
N VAL A 303 -0.04 -13.40 5.47
CA VAL A 303 -1.39 -13.74 5.00
C VAL A 303 -2.20 -12.45 4.83
N PRO A 304 -2.84 -12.22 3.66
CA PRO A 304 -3.62 -11.00 3.43
C PRO A 304 -4.78 -10.83 4.43
N VAL A 305 -5.03 -9.58 4.80
CA VAL A 305 -6.13 -9.18 5.70
C VAL A 305 -7.05 -8.19 5.00
N LEU A 306 -8.36 -8.48 4.98
CA LEU A 306 -9.40 -7.59 4.47
C LEU A 306 -10.15 -6.90 5.62
N SER A 307 -10.53 -5.63 5.41
CA SER A 307 -11.40 -4.90 6.32
C SER A 307 -12.88 -5.06 5.95
N PHE A 308 -13.64 -5.73 6.82
CA PHE A 308 -15.09 -5.97 6.71
C PHE A 308 -15.87 -5.23 7.82
N GLY A 309 -15.30 -4.15 8.35
CA GLY A 309 -15.80 -3.44 9.54
C GLY A 309 -16.98 -2.48 9.31
N ALA A 310 -17.34 -2.17 8.05
CA ALA A 310 -18.25 -1.07 7.71
C ALA A 310 -19.60 -1.12 8.46
N ARG A 311 -20.11 -2.32 8.74
CA ARG A 311 -21.40 -2.53 9.41
C ARG A 311 -21.45 -2.13 10.90
N HIS A 312 -20.30 -1.83 11.51
CA HIS A 312 -20.19 -1.51 12.94
C HIS A 312 -20.04 -0.01 13.22
N VAL A 313 -19.88 0.81 12.18
CA VAL A 313 -19.73 2.26 12.28
C VAL A 313 -20.90 2.99 11.64
N HIS A 314 -21.02 4.29 11.91
CA HIS A 314 -22.03 5.11 11.25
C HIS A 314 -21.74 5.17 9.74
N PRO A 315 -22.77 5.07 8.86
CA PRO A 315 -22.57 5.02 7.40
C PRO A 315 -21.71 6.16 6.84
N SER A 316 -21.81 7.37 7.42
CA SER A 316 -21.01 8.53 7.00
C SER A 316 -19.50 8.42 7.24
N THR A 317 -19.05 7.37 7.93
CA THR A 317 -17.64 7.15 8.26
C THR A 317 -17.08 5.88 7.61
N VAL A 318 -17.90 5.14 6.85
CA VAL A 318 -17.52 3.86 6.25
C VAL A 318 -16.30 4.01 5.34
N ALA A 319 -16.31 5.00 4.45
CA ALA A 319 -15.21 5.24 3.53
C ALA A 319 -13.89 5.50 4.27
N VAL A 320 -13.93 6.42 5.25
CA VAL A 320 -12.76 6.84 6.02
C VAL A 320 -12.22 5.70 6.90
N MET A 321 -13.09 4.90 7.50
CA MET A 321 -12.69 3.74 8.32
C MET A 321 -11.99 2.68 7.47
N GLU A 322 -12.54 2.33 6.31
CA GLU A 322 -11.94 1.32 5.44
C GLU A 322 -10.68 1.84 4.71
N TYR A 323 -10.63 3.13 4.39
CA TYR A 323 -9.41 3.81 3.96
C TYR A 323 -8.32 3.68 5.03
N SER A 324 -8.65 3.99 6.29
CA SER A 324 -7.72 3.88 7.41
C SER A 324 -7.23 2.45 7.62
N ALA A 325 -8.10 1.45 7.48
CA ALA A 325 -7.72 0.06 7.53
C ALA A 325 -6.73 -0.31 6.41
N THR A 326 -6.94 0.24 5.21
CA THR A 326 -6.04 0.06 4.06
C THR A 326 -4.67 0.71 4.31
N VAL A 327 -4.63 1.93 4.86
CA VAL A 327 -3.38 2.58 5.31
C VAL A 327 -2.67 1.76 6.40
N GLY A 328 -3.46 1.13 7.28
CA GLY A 328 -2.98 0.17 8.28
C GLY A 328 -2.37 -1.11 7.69
N GLY A 329 -2.55 -1.37 6.40
CA GLY A 329 -1.96 -2.50 5.68
C GLY A 329 -2.95 -3.57 5.24
N CYS A 330 -4.27 -3.38 5.42
CA CYS A 330 -5.25 -4.29 4.84
C CYS A 330 -5.11 -4.32 3.30
N SER A 331 -5.15 -5.52 2.73
CA SER A 331 -4.99 -5.70 1.28
C SER A 331 -6.18 -5.12 0.49
N GLY A 332 -7.36 -5.06 1.10
CA GLY A 332 -8.56 -4.42 0.57
C GLY A 332 -9.67 -4.32 1.61
N CYS A 333 -10.85 -3.87 1.17
CA CYS A 333 -12.01 -3.65 2.02
C CYS A 333 -13.33 -3.99 1.30
N ALA A 334 -14.41 -4.11 2.07
CA ALA A 334 -15.70 -4.58 1.55
C ALA A 334 -16.53 -3.50 0.85
N SER A 335 -16.52 -2.26 1.35
CA SER A 335 -17.39 -1.22 0.80
C SER A 335 -16.84 -0.63 -0.49
N THR A 336 -17.75 -0.28 -1.38
CA THR A 336 -17.43 0.38 -2.66
C THR A 336 -16.85 1.78 -2.45
N GLU A 337 -17.31 2.49 -1.42
CA GLU A 337 -16.87 3.85 -1.10
C GLU A 337 -15.47 3.86 -0.48
N GLY A 338 -15.21 2.98 0.50
CA GLY A 338 -13.89 2.80 1.10
C GLY A 338 -12.86 2.34 0.09
N ALA A 339 -13.22 1.40 -0.79
CA ALA A 339 -12.34 0.94 -1.85
C ALA A 339 -11.99 2.07 -2.82
N ARG A 340 -12.99 2.87 -3.24
CA ARG A 340 -12.79 4.04 -4.11
C ARG A 340 -11.87 5.07 -3.45
N LEU A 341 -12.12 5.42 -2.19
CA LEU A 341 -11.29 6.38 -1.45
C LEU A 341 -9.85 5.87 -1.33
N ALA A 342 -9.65 4.56 -1.16
CA ALA A 342 -8.34 3.93 -1.13
C ALA A 342 -7.71 3.69 -2.52
N GLY A 343 -8.35 4.11 -3.62
CA GLY A 343 -7.87 3.86 -4.98
C GLY A 343 -7.82 2.37 -5.38
N LYS A 344 -8.68 1.54 -4.78
CA LYS A 344 -8.72 0.07 -4.94
C LYS A 344 -10.08 -0.41 -5.46
N GLY A 345 -10.11 -1.64 -5.97
CA GLY A 345 -11.36 -2.36 -6.22
C GLY A 345 -11.94 -2.94 -4.92
N PRO A 346 -13.27 -2.89 -4.70
CA PRO A 346 -13.88 -3.50 -3.52
C PRO A 346 -13.75 -5.01 -3.57
N VAL A 347 -13.54 -5.62 -2.40
CA VAL A 347 -13.41 -7.08 -2.26
C VAL A 347 -14.59 -7.60 -1.47
N GLY A 348 -15.41 -8.43 -2.11
CA GLY A 348 -16.59 -9.03 -1.50
C GLY A 348 -16.77 -10.48 -1.91
N THR A 349 -17.59 -11.20 -1.15
CA THR A 349 -18.01 -12.57 -1.45
C THR A 349 -19.53 -12.60 -1.61
N ILE A 350 -20.11 -13.79 -1.76
CA ILE A 350 -21.55 -13.97 -1.58
C ILE A 350 -21.94 -13.86 -0.09
N PRO A 351 -23.04 -13.17 0.28
CA PRO A 351 -23.59 -13.18 1.63
C PRO A 351 -24.53 -14.37 1.86
N HIS A 352 -24.73 -14.78 3.12
CA HIS A 352 -25.71 -15.82 3.47
C HIS A 352 -27.11 -15.54 2.90
N ALA A 353 -27.52 -14.27 2.80
CA ALA A 353 -28.81 -13.89 2.24
C ALA A 353 -29.03 -14.44 0.82
N LEU A 354 -28.01 -14.39 -0.05
CA LEU A 354 -28.13 -14.93 -1.41
C LEU A 354 -28.31 -16.45 -1.36
N ILE A 355 -27.54 -17.14 -0.52
CA ILE A 355 -27.59 -18.60 -0.37
C ILE A 355 -28.96 -19.04 0.15
N ILE A 356 -29.49 -18.36 1.17
CA ILE A 356 -30.79 -18.65 1.77
C ILE A 356 -31.92 -18.45 0.75
N ILE A 357 -31.90 -17.35 0.00
CA ILE A 357 -32.91 -17.06 -1.03
C ILE A 357 -32.87 -18.11 -2.15
N MET A 358 -31.67 -18.51 -2.57
CA MET A 358 -31.49 -19.54 -3.61
C MET A 358 -31.70 -20.97 -3.09
N GLY A 359 -31.81 -21.15 -1.78
CA GLY A 359 -31.99 -22.44 -1.11
C GLY A 359 -30.82 -23.42 -1.23
N SER A 360 -29.66 -22.98 -1.73
CA SER A 360 -28.47 -23.83 -1.94
C SER A 360 -27.21 -23.00 -2.16
N THR A 361 -26.14 -23.33 -1.43
CA THR A 361 -24.80 -22.72 -1.57
C THR A 361 -24.25 -22.89 -2.98
N THR A 362 -24.41 -24.09 -3.55
CA THR A 362 -23.98 -24.39 -4.91
C THR A 362 -24.78 -23.58 -5.94
N ALA A 363 -26.10 -23.55 -5.83
CA ALA A 363 -26.94 -22.80 -6.76
C ALA A 363 -26.65 -21.29 -6.71
N ALA A 364 -26.45 -20.75 -5.50
CA ALA A 364 -26.07 -19.35 -5.29
C ALA A 364 -24.71 -19.01 -5.88
N THR A 365 -23.70 -19.85 -5.65
CA THR A 365 -22.34 -19.63 -6.16
C THR A 365 -22.32 -19.68 -7.70
N LEU A 366 -23.00 -20.67 -8.30
CA LEU A 366 -23.15 -20.75 -9.75
C LEU A 366 -23.94 -19.57 -10.33
N ALA A 367 -24.96 -19.08 -9.62
CA ALA A 367 -25.69 -17.89 -10.06
C ALA A 367 -24.83 -16.62 -10.01
N PHE A 368 -24.04 -16.46 -8.95
CA PHE A 368 -23.08 -15.36 -8.81
C PHE A 368 -22.05 -15.40 -9.94
N ASP A 369 -21.49 -16.57 -10.20
CA ASP A 369 -20.51 -16.80 -11.25
C ASP A 369 -21.03 -16.45 -12.65
N ARG A 370 -22.28 -16.80 -12.98
CA ARG A 370 -22.91 -16.43 -14.26
C ARG A 370 -23.20 -14.93 -14.38
N ALA A 371 -23.52 -14.27 -13.26
CA ALA A 371 -24.01 -12.90 -13.26
C ALA A 371 -22.90 -11.84 -13.18
N MET A 372 -21.75 -12.19 -12.60
CA MET A 372 -20.68 -11.24 -12.27
C MET A 372 -19.49 -11.32 -13.23
N SER A 373 -18.75 -10.21 -13.36
CA SER A 373 -17.56 -10.12 -14.23
C SER A 373 -16.57 -11.27 -13.95
N PRO A 374 -15.99 -11.92 -14.98
CA PRO A 374 -14.97 -12.98 -14.81
C PRO A 374 -13.75 -12.57 -13.98
N GLU A 375 -13.43 -11.28 -13.92
CA GLU A 375 -12.29 -10.74 -13.17
C GLU A 375 -12.47 -10.83 -11.64
N LEU A 376 -13.71 -10.97 -11.16
CA LEU A 376 -13.99 -11.06 -9.73
C LEU A 376 -13.69 -12.48 -9.22
N PRO A 377 -12.92 -12.65 -8.13
CA PRO A 377 -12.70 -13.97 -7.56
C PRO A 377 -14.02 -14.58 -7.05
N ARG A 378 -14.28 -15.84 -7.39
CA ARG A 378 -15.44 -16.59 -6.89
C ARG A 378 -15.12 -17.13 -5.51
N ILE A 379 -15.67 -16.52 -4.46
CA ILE A 379 -15.51 -16.94 -3.07
C ILE A 379 -16.86 -17.41 -2.52
N ALA A 380 -16.98 -18.70 -2.23
CA ALA A 380 -18.21 -19.30 -1.72
C ALA A 380 -18.26 -19.25 -0.19
N LEU A 381 -19.40 -18.90 0.38
CA LEU A 381 -19.63 -18.95 1.83
C LEU A 381 -20.28 -20.29 2.18
N VAL A 382 -19.64 -21.11 3.02
CA VAL A 382 -19.90 -22.56 3.10
C VAL A 382 -20.45 -23.03 4.45
N ASP A 383 -20.93 -22.10 5.28
CA ASP A 383 -21.46 -22.36 6.63
C ASP A 383 -22.95 -22.00 6.76
N THR A 384 -23.74 -22.16 5.67
CA THR A 384 -25.14 -21.69 5.66
C THR A 384 -26.15 -22.75 6.09
N PHE A 385 -26.06 -23.98 5.57
CA PHE A 385 -27.06 -25.04 5.77
C PHE A 385 -26.46 -26.34 6.33
N GLU A 386 -25.37 -26.81 5.73
CA GLU A 386 -24.69 -28.04 6.09
C GLU A 386 -23.37 -27.76 6.83
N ASP A 387 -22.67 -28.84 7.14
CA ASP A 387 -21.30 -28.80 7.64
C ASP A 387 -20.36 -28.22 6.58
N GLU A 388 -19.41 -27.40 7.04
CA GLU A 388 -18.53 -26.61 6.18
C GLU A 388 -17.69 -27.48 5.24
N VAL A 389 -17.32 -28.69 5.65
CA VAL A 389 -16.59 -29.64 4.81
C VAL A 389 -17.45 -30.07 3.63
N ARG A 390 -18.70 -30.45 3.91
CA ARG A 390 -19.62 -30.95 2.87
C ARG A 390 -19.98 -29.86 1.88
N GLU A 391 -20.29 -28.67 2.38
CA GLU A 391 -20.59 -27.53 1.51
C GLU A 391 -19.38 -27.14 0.65
N SER A 392 -18.17 -27.11 1.23
CA SER A 392 -16.93 -26.79 0.51
C SER A 392 -16.67 -27.74 -0.66
N VAL A 393 -16.76 -29.05 -0.42
CA VAL A 393 -16.53 -30.05 -1.47
C VAL A 393 -17.64 -29.99 -2.53
N ALA A 394 -18.90 -29.82 -2.12
CA ALA A 394 -20.03 -29.75 -3.04
C ALA A 394 -19.91 -28.55 -3.99
N VAL A 395 -19.60 -27.37 -3.45
CA VAL A 395 -19.45 -26.15 -4.28
C VAL A 395 -18.19 -26.23 -5.15
N ALA A 396 -17.09 -26.79 -4.66
CA ALA A 396 -15.87 -26.98 -5.44
C ALA A 396 -16.13 -27.87 -6.67
N LYS A 397 -16.83 -29.01 -6.48
CA LYS A 397 -17.23 -29.91 -7.58
C LYS A 397 -18.09 -29.20 -8.61
N ALA A 398 -19.10 -28.45 -8.17
CA ALA A 398 -20.01 -27.76 -9.06
C ALA A 398 -19.37 -26.59 -9.83
N MET A 399 -18.33 -25.98 -9.28
CA MET A 399 -17.65 -24.85 -9.90
C MET A 399 -16.60 -25.26 -10.95
N GLU A 400 -16.25 -26.54 -11.04
CA GLU A 400 -15.40 -27.12 -12.10
C GLU A 400 -14.08 -26.33 -12.31
N GLY A 401 -13.35 -26.08 -11.22
CA GLY A 401 -12.06 -25.36 -11.25
C GLY A 401 -12.14 -23.84 -11.28
N ARG A 402 -13.35 -23.25 -11.33
CA ARG A 402 -13.55 -21.80 -11.34
C ARG A 402 -13.70 -21.17 -9.95
N LEU A 403 -13.74 -21.98 -8.90
CA LEU A 403 -13.84 -21.49 -7.52
C LEU A 403 -12.47 -21.02 -7.05
N PHE A 404 -12.37 -19.76 -6.63
CA PHE A 404 -11.12 -19.19 -6.11
C PHE A 404 -10.90 -19.57 -4.65
N ALA A 405 -11.93 -19.48 -3.82
CA ALA A 405 -11.83 -19.78 -2.39
C ALA A 405 -13.16 -20.22 -1.77
N VAL A 406 -13.08 -20.89 -0.62
CA VAL A 406 -14.19 -21.03 0.33
C VAL A 406 -13.98 -20.09 1.51
N ARG A 407 -15.05 -19.48 2.05
CA ARG A 407 -15.04 -18.65 3.24
C ARG A 407 -15.78 -19.33 4.37
N LEU A 408 -15.12 -19.46 5.51
CA LEU A 408 -15.67 -19.97 6.76
C LEU A 408 -16.04 -18.80 7.67
N ASP A 409 -17.33 -18.68 8.01
CA ASP A 409 -17.86 -17.67 8.94
C ASP A 409 -18.65 -18.28 10.11
N THR A 410 -18.34 -19.53 10.46
CA THR A 410 -19.08 -20.38 11.41
C THR A 410 -19.52 -19.59 12.65
N PRO A 411 -20.83 -19.58 12.98
CA PRO A 411 -21.35 -18.77 14.08
C PRO A 411 -20.87 -19.27 15.44
N SER A 412 -20.91 -18.39 16.44
CA SER A 412 -20.41 -18.69 17.79
C SER A 412 -21.18 -19.81 18.50
N GLU A 413 -22.46 -19.94 18.18
CA GLU A 413 -23.41 -20.96 18.62
C GLU A 413 -23.01 -22.36 18.12
N ARG A 414 -22.17 -22.41 17.08
CA ARG A 414 -21.58 -23.63 16.50
C ARG A 414 -20.11 -23.80 16.85
N GLY A 415 -19.58 -22.97 17.76
CA GLY A 415 -18.19 -23.06 18.25
C GLY A 415 -17.20 -22.14 17.55
N ARG A 416 -17.65 -21.30 16.60
CA ARG A 416 -16.82 -20.47 15.72
C ARG A 416 -15.94 -21.32 14.79
N VAL A 417 -15.29 -20.66 13.83
CA VAL A 417 -14.25 -21.31 13.02
C VAL A 417 -13.07 -21.70 13.94
N THR A 418 -12.59 -22.94 13.85
CA THR A 418 -11.44 -23.45 14.61
C THR A 418 -10.31 -23.85 13.68
N ALA A 419 -9.08 -23.93 14.18
CA ALA A 419 -7.93 -24.35 13.37
C ALA A 419 -8.10 -25.78 12.83
N ASP A 420 -8.72 -26.68 13.60
CA ASP A 420 -8.95 -28.05 13.19
C ASP A 420 -10.04 -28.14 12.10
N LEU A 421 -11.08 -27.31 12.17
CA LEU A 421 -12.07 -27.20 11.09
C LEU A 421 -11.42 -26.74 9.77
N VAL A 422 -10.54 -25.74 9.81
CA VAL A 422 -9.80 -25.28 8.62
C VAL A 422 -8.95 -26.42 8.03
N LYS A 423 -8.24 -27.17 8.88
CA LYS A 423 -7.44 -28.32 8.43
C LYS A 423 -8.31 -29.44 7.85
N GLU A 424 -9.47 -29.68 8.45
CA GLU A 424 -10.42 -30.69 7.96
C GLU A 424 -10.96 -30.29 6.58
N VAL A 425 -11.42 -29.05 6.40
CA VAL A 425 -11.84 -28.52 5.10
C VAL A 425 -10.72 -28.66 4.06
N ARG A 426 -9.49 -28.28 4.41
CA ARG A 426 -8.33 -28.45 3.52
C ARG A 426 -8.11 -29.90 3.11
N ALA A 427 -8.10 -30.81 4.08
CA ALA A 427 -7.84 -32.23 3.83
C ALA A 427 -8.87 -32.85 2.90
N TRP A 428 -10.16 -32.49 3.05
CA TRP A 428 -11.23 -32.98 2.18
C TRP A 428 -11.20 -32.37 0.79
N LEU A 429 -10.92 -31.07 0.67
CA LEU A 429 -10.71 -30.45 -0.64
C LEU A 429 -9.52 -31.10 -1.37
N ASP A 430 -8.42 -31.39 -0.67
CA ASP A 430 -7.23 -32.03 -1.25
C ASP A 430 -7.49 -33.47 -1.69
N LEU A 431 -8.24 -34.24 -0.88
CA LEU A 431 -8.63 -35.62 -1.19
C LEU A 431 -9.47 -35.69 -2.48
N GLU A 432 -10.29 -34.67 -2.72
CA GLU A 432 -11.13 -34.51 -3.90
C GLU A 432 -10.39 -33.82 -5.08
N GLY A 433 -9.10 -33.51 -4.91
CA GLY A 433 -8.24 -32.96 -5.96
C GLY A 433 -8.22 -31.44 -6.06
N PHE A 434 -8.92 -30.71 -5.20
CA PHE A 434 -9.09 -29.25 -5.25
C PHE A 434 -8.01 -28.48 -4.47
N LYS A 435 -6.73 -28.77 -4.75
CA LYS A 435 -5.58 -28.24 -3.98
C LYS A 435 -5.40 -26.72 -4.09
N ASP A 436 -5.82 -26.13 -5.21
CA ASP A 436 -5.62 -24.70 -5.49
C ASP A 436 -6.71 -23.79 -4.90
N ILE A 437 -7.81 -24.36 -4.40
CA ILE A 437 -8.90 -23.58 -3.80
C ILE A 437 -8.45 -23.02 -2.46
N ARG A 438 -8.47 -21.70 -2.29
CA ARG A 438 -8.02 -21.06 -1.05
C ARG A 438 -9.05 -21.15 0.09
N ILE A 439 -8.61 -20.97 1.33
CA ILE A 439 -9.49 -20.89 2.51
C ILE A 439 -9.41 -19.50 3.14
N ALA A 440 -10.55 -18.81 3.15
CA ALA A 440 -10.74 -17.55 3.84
C ALA A 440 -11.45 -17.77 5.18
N VAL A 441 -11.01 -17.07 6.22
CA VAL A 441 -11.65 -17.11 7.55
C VAL A 441 -12.16 -15.72 7.91
N SER A 442 -13.40 -15.67 8.41
CA SER A 442 -14.01 -14.47 8.98
C SER A 442 -14.67 -14.76 10.34
N GLY A 443 -15.30 -13.75 10.95
CA GLY A 443 -16.11 -13.93 12.15
C GLY A 443 -15.31 -13.80 13.45
N GLY A 444 -15.41 -12.63 14.09
CA GLY A 444 -14.85 -12.37 15.42
C GLY A 444 -13.33 -12.53 15.50
N LEU A 445 -12.61 -12.11 14.45
CA LEU A 445 -11.15 -12.15 14.38
C LEU A 445 -10.55 -10.94 15.10
N ASP A 446 -9.50 -11.21 15.87
CA ASP A 446 -8.57 -10.26 16.48
C ASP A 446 -7.13 -10.78 16.29
N PRO A 447 -6.08 -10.03 16.67
CA PRO A 447 -4.70 -10.47 16.51
C PRO A 447 -4.36 -11.80 17.20
N ASP A 448 -4.98 -12.11 18.36
CA ASP A 448 -4.75 -13.37 19.08
C ASP A 448 -5.34 -14.55 18.32
N ARG A 449 -6.56 -14.40 17.80
CA ARG A 449 -7.24 -15.43 17.01
C ARG A 449 -6.57 -15.65 15.67
N ILE A 450 -6.06 -14.60 15.02
CA ILE A 450 -5.22 -14.72 13.82
C ILE A 450 -3.95 -15.53 14.13
N ARG A 451 -3.21 -15.19 15.21
CA ARG A 451 -2.02 -15.94 15.64
C ARG A 451 -2.35 -17.40 15.94
N TYR A 452 -3.46 -17.67 16.61
CA TYR A 452 -3.93 -19.02 16.92
C TYR A 452 -4.03 -19.90 15.67
N PHE A 453 -4.62 -19.40 14.57
CA PHE A 453 -4.70 -20.18 13.32
C PHE A 453 -3.31 -20.51 12.76
N LEU A 454 -2.41 -19.52 12.73
CA LEU A 454 -1.07 -19.70 12.19
C LEU A 454 -0.20 -20.62 13.05
N GLU A 455 -0.24 -20.47 14.38
CA GLU A 455 0.52 -21.27 15.34
C GLU A 455 0.02 -22.71 15.40
N ALA A 456 -1.28 -22.92 15.21
CA ALA A 456 -1.86 -24.25 15.06
C ALA A 456 -1.54 -24.88 13.70
N GLY A 457 -0.90 -24.17 12.76
CA GLY A 457 -0.60 -24.66 11.41
C GLY A 457 -1.85 -24.84 10.55
N ALA A 458 -2.90 -24.03 10.76
CA ALA A 458 -4.08 -24.04 9.91
C ALA A 458 -3.78 -23.36 8.57
N PRO A 459 -4.12 -24.00 7.44
CA PRO A 459 -3.90 -23.44 6.09
C PRO A 459 -4.94 -22.36 5.77
N VAL A 460 -4.73 -21.15 6.29
CA VAL A 460 -5.56 -19.97 6.00
C VAL A 460 -4.86 -19.06 5.00
N ASP A 461 -5.54 -18.74 3.92
CA ASP A 461 -5.01 -17.91 2.83
C ASP A 461 -5.47 -16.45 2.89
N LEU A 462 -6.50 -16.16 3.68
CA LEU A 462 -7.12 -14.84 3.77
C LEU A 462 -7.88 -14.67 5.10
N PHE A 463 -7.66 -13.55 5.78
CA PHE A 463 -8.47 -13.16 6.93
C PHE A 463 -9.38 -11.99 6.57
N ALA A 464 -10.65 -12.03 6.98
CA ALA A 464 -11.55 -10.88 6.88
C ALA A 464 -11.97 -10.42 8.27
N VAL A 465 -11.45 -9.25 8.68
CA VAL A 465 -11.58 -8.72 10.04
C VAL A 465 -12.61 -7.60 10.05
N GLY A 466 -13.58 -7.69 10.96
CA GLY A 466 -14.65 -6.69 11.13
C GLY A 466 -14.46 -5.84 12.37
N SER A 467 -15.21 -6.19 13.42
CA SER A 467 -15.35 -5.42 14.67
C SER A 467 -14.04 -5.02 15.33
N TYR A 468 -12.99 -5.85 15.30
CA TYR A 468 -11.70 -5.48 15.91
C TYR A 468 -11.12 -4.18 15.31
N ILE A 469 -11.24 -4.00 13.99
CA ILE A 469 -10.77 -2.79 13.32
C ILE A 469 -11.77 -1.67 13.52
N SER A 470 -13.06 -1.88 13.23
CA SER A 470 -14.06 -0.80 13.26
C SER A 470 -14.31 -0.22 14.65
N ASP A 471 -14.23 -1.07 15.69
CA ASP A 471 -14.50 -0.69 17.07
C ASP A 471 -13.22 -0.20 17.78
N ALA A 472 -12.12 -0.06 17.04
CA ALA A 472 -10.84 0.35 17.59
C ALA A 472 -10.96 1.69 18.32
N ARG A 473 -10.37 1.74 19.51
CA ARG A 473 -10.32 2.98 20.29
C ARG A 473 -9.52 4.04 19.52
N PRO A 474 -10.02 5.28 19.40
CA PRO A 474 -9.27 6.39 18.82
C PRO A 474 -7.87 6.55 19.43
N LEU A 475 -6.93 7.01 18.61
CA LEU A 475 -5.61 7.44 19.07
C LEU A 475 -5.70 8.92 19.44
N ASP A 476 -6.00 9.24 20.69
CA ASP A 476 -6.21 10.64 21.08
C ASP A 476 -4.96 11.51 20.78
N PHE A 477 -5.17 12.60 20.04
CA PHE A 477 -4.17 13.63 19.77
C PHE A 477 -4.39 14.84 20.66
N THR A 478 -3.35 15.63 20.86
CA THR A 478 -3.43 16.93 21.53
C THR A 478 -2.74 17.97 20.68
N ALA A 479 -3.36 19.13 20.51
CA ALA A 479 -2.80 20.30 19.85
C ALA A 479 -2.48 21.37 20.90
N ASP A 480 -1.26 21.87 20.92
CA ASP A 480 -0.84 22.89 21.87
C ASP A 480 0.00 23.98 21.19
N LEU A 481 -0.13 25.24 21.66
CA LEU A 481 0.73 26.33 21.21
C LEU A 481 2.13 26.23 21.86
N HIS A 482 3.14 26.44 21.04
CA HIS A 482 4.56 26.39 21.42
C HIS A 482 5.30 27.71 21.14
N GLU A 483 4.78 28.54 20.22
CA GLU A 483 5.28 29.88 19.93
C GLU A 483 4.15 30.86 19.61
N VAL A 484 4.34 32.14 19.96
CA VAL A 484 3.45 33.27 19.62
C VAL A 484 4.32 34.44 19.17
N ASP A 485 4.12 34.92 17.93
CA ASP A 485 4.93 35.96 17.27
C ASP A 485 6.45 35.71 17.38
N GLY A 486 6.85 34.46 17.14
CA GLY A 486 8.24 34.00 17.23
C GLY A 486 8.82 33.93 18.64
N ARG A 487 8.01 34.12 19.68
CA ARG A 487 8.43 33.97 21.08
C ARG A 487 8.08 32.58 21.59
N PRO A 488 9.06 31.78 22.07
CA PRO A 488 8.80 30.49 22.71
C PRO A 488 7.89 30.65 23.93
N ILE A 489 6.70 30.04 23.88
CA ILE A 489 5.73 30.05 24.98
C ILE A 489 4.85 28.80 24.94
N ALA A 490 4.59 28.18 26.08
CA ALA A 490 3.68 27.04 26.17
C ALA A 490 2.96 27.01 27.52
N LYS A 491 1.86 26.26 27.61
CA LYS A 491 1.20 25.99 28.89
C LYS A 491 2.03 25.04 29.77
N ARG A 492 1.66 24.95 31.05
CA ARG A 492 2.23 23.97 31.99
C ARG A 492 2.17 22.55 31.43
N GLY A 493 3.27 21.82 31.53
CA GLY A 493 3.39 20.45 31.02
C GLY A 493 3.80 20.35 29.55
N ARG A 494 4.13 21.48 28.92
CA ARG A 494 4.71 21.57 27.57
C ARG A 494 6.01 22.37 27.58
N MET A 495 6.87 22.07 26.61
CA MET A 495 8.13 22.77 26.41
C MET A 495 7.89 23.97 25.50
N PRO A 496 8.24 25.21 25.90
CA PRO A 496 8.19 26.36 25.01
C PRO A 496 9.15 26.20 23.83
N GLY A 497 8.74 26.67 22.64
CA GLY A 497 9.53 26.65 21.41
C GLY A 497 9.25 25.45 20.53
N VAL A 498 9.66 25.56 19.26
CA VAL A 498 9.50 24.49 18.25
C VAL A 498 10.24 23.22 18.67
N THR A 499 9.53 22.08 18.67
CA THR A 499 10.13 20.77 18.97
C THR A 499 10.89 20.24 17.73
N PRO A 500 12.10 19.69 17.83
CA PRO A 500 12.75 19.06 16.68
C PRO A 500 11.91 17.89 16.12
N GLY A 501 11.67 17.89 14.81
CA GLY A 501 10.89 16.86 14.11
C GLY A 501 11.61 16.35 12.86
N PRO A 502 12.58 15.43 12.97
CA PRO A 502 13.43 15.03 11.84
C PRO A 502 12.66 14.31 10.71
N LYS A 503 11.53 13.69 11.05
CA LYS A 503 10.64 13.04 10.09
C LYS A 503 9.60 13.98 9.48
N LEU A 504 9.41 15.17 10.04
CA LEU A 504 8.45 16.13 9.51
C LEU A 504 8.88 16.58 8.11
N ARG A 505 7.90 16.73 7.23
CA ARG A 505 8.06 17.30 5.90
C ARG A 505 7.12 18.48 5.77
N ARG A 506 7.60 19.53 5.11
CA ARG A 506 6.76 20.68 4.81
C ARG A 506 5.74 20.28 3.74
N ILE A 507 4.48 20.60 3.99
CA ILE A 507 3.33 20.20 3.17
C ILE A 507 2.53 21.40 2.65
N LEU A 508 2.63 22.57 3.30
CA LEU A 508 2.15 23.88 2.84
C LEU A 508 3.18 24.98 3.19
#